data_AF-A0AAX2BE84-F1
#
_entry.id   AF-A0AAX2BE84-F1
#
_cell.length_a   1.000
_cell.length_b   1.000
_cell.length_c   1.000
_cell.angle_alpha   90.00
_cell.angle_beta   90.00
_cell.angle_gamma   90.00
#
_symmetry.space_group_name_H-M   'P 1'
#
loop_
_entity.id
_entity.type
_entity.pdbx_description
1 polymer ?
#
loop_
_entity_poly.entity_id
_entity_poly.type
_entity_poly.pdbx_seq_one_letter_code
_entity_poly.pdbx_strand_id
1 'polypeptide(L)'
;MSSIDKLALRMRNYLDTAFKSGVKLLHLSTDELKGLLDELEAAEQELKNWRTSFDNERFRADKLAAALSDEHEQRVMASRALITQHTRANEAEKRIAELEARTFNPAILDVIAERQRQQSVKGFSTQQDDTYIGGELAAAAISYIEPMEAGDYWPADWHDDSFRPSDYRRNLVKAGALLIAEIERIDRATDIGDGELAWVK
;
A
#
# COMPACT_ATOMS: atom_id res chain seq x y z
N MET A 1 46.68 21.93 -40.48
CA MET A 1 46.66 22.56 -41.82
C MET A 1 47.18 21.56 -42.83
N SER A 2 46.28 20.98 -43.62
CA SER A 2 46.57 20.06 -44.72
C SER A 2 47.34 20.76 -45.87
N SER A 3 47.78 20.01 -46.88
CA SER A 3 48.40 20.58 -48.09
C SER A 3 47.41 21.52 -48.81
N ILE A 4 46.14 21.12 -48.87
CA ILE A 4 45.01 21.94 -49.31
C ILE A 4 44.84 23.23 -48.51
N ASP A 5 44.97 23.21 -47.18
CA ASP A 5 44.79 24.42 -46.37
C ASP A 5 45.88 25.45 -46.67
N LYS A 6 47.12 24.97 -46.81
CA LYS A 6 48.28 25.81 -47.14
C LYS A 6 48.16 26.38 -48.55
N LEU A 7 47.68 25.58 -49.50
CA LEU A 7 47.54 26.02 -50.88
C LEU A 7 46.28 26.87 -51.10
N ALA A 8 45.16 26.60 -50.43
CA ALA A 8 43.99 27.47 -50.44
C ALA A 8 44.32 28.84 -49.85
N LEU A 9 45.12 28.89 -48.78
CA LEU A 9 45.63 30.15 -48.23
C LEU A 9 46.55 30.87 -49.24
N ARG A 10 47.45 30.12 -49.89
CA ARG A 10 48.36 30.64 -50.92
C ARG A 10 47.61 31.17 -52.14
N MET A 11 46.67 30.41 -52.70
CA MET A 11 45.79 30.80 -53.80
C MET A 11 44.94 32.00 -53.44
N ARG A 12 44.39 32.07 -52.23
CA ARG A 12 43.60 33.23 -51.76
C ARG A 12 44.46 34.50 -51.71
N ASN A 13 45.69 34.40 -51.21
CA ASN A 13 46.65 35.51 -51.19
C ASN A 13 47.11 35.92 -52.60
N TYR A 14 47.33 34.96 -53.49
CA TYR A 14 47.67 35.23 -54.90
C TYR A 14 46.52 35.84 -55.68
N LEU A 15 45.28 35.37 -55.47
CA LEU A 15 44.09 35.93 -56.09
C LEU A 15 43.83 37.35 -55.60
N ASP A 16 43.96 37.61 -54.30
CA ASP A 16 43.84 38.96 -53.74
C ASP A 16 44.89 39.92 -54.34
N THR A 17 46.12 39.44 -54.53
CA THR A 17 47.20 40.20 -55.18
C THR A 17 46.95 40.40 -56.69
N ALA A 18 46.47 39.36 -57.39
CA ALA A 18 46.12 39.39 -58.81
C ALA A 18 44.94 40.33 -59.09
N PHE A 19 43.93 40.35 -58.22
CA PHE A 19 42.77 41.23 -58.31
C PHE A 19 43.17 42.70 -58.12
N LYS A 20 44.13 42.97 -57.23
CA LYS A 20 44.69 44.32 -56.99
C LYS A 20 45.63 44.79 -58.11
N SER A 21 46.33 43.88 -58.79
CA SER A 21 47.36 44.19 -59.79
C SER A 21 46.92 44.02 -61.26
N GLY A 22 45.79 43.36 -61.53
CA GLY A 22 45.26 43.12 -62.87
C GLY A 22 45.98 42.03 -63.69
N VAL A 23 46.87 41.24 -63.07
CA VAL A 23 47.71 40.23 -63.74
C VAL A 23 47.29 38.80 -63.39
N LYS A 24 47.28 37.89 -64.36
CA LYS A 24 47.06 36.44 -64.14
C LYS A 24 48.32 35.80 -63.54
N LEU A 25 48.27 35.37 -62.28
CA LEU A 25 49.45 34.98 -61.49
C LEU A 25 49.58 33.49 -61.12
N LEU A 26 48.74 32.59 -61.65
CA LEU A 26 48.80 31.17 -61.28
C LEU A 26 49.57 30.34 -62.31
N HIS A 27 50.73 29.81 -61.90
CA HIS A 27 51.45 28.73 -62.59
C HIS A 27 51.52 27.53 -61.65
N LEU A 28 50.61 26.59 -61.84
CA LEU A 28 50.60 25.29 -61.18
C LEU A 28 50.86 24.23 -62.25
N SER A 29 51.69 23.25 -61.93
CA SER A 29 51.84 22.07 -62.78
C SER A 29 50.58 21.20 -62.73
N THR A 30 50.37 20.39 -63.77
CA THR A 30 49.23 19.48 -63.84
C THR A 30 49.21 18.48 -62.68
N ASP A 31 50.39 18.04 -62.21
CA ASP A 31 50.51 17.11 -61.08
C ASP A 31 50.12 17.77 -59.75
N GLU A 32 50.50 19.04 -59.55
CA GLU A 32 50.05 19.82 -58.38
C GLU A 32 48.54 20.04 -58.40
N LEU A 33 47.95 20.35 -59.56
CA LEU A 33 46.49 20.48 -59.71
C LEU A 33 45.75 19.17 -59.41
N LYS A 34 46.30 18.03 -59.83
CA LYS A 34 45.71 16.71 -59.59
C LYS A 34 45.75 16.32 -58.12
N GLY A 35 46.90 16.49 -57.44
CA GLY A 35 47.00 16.20 -56.01
C GLY A 35 46.05 17.04 -55.15
N LEU A 36 45.80 18.29 -55.55
CA LEU A 36 44.82 19.15 -54.89
C LEU A 36 43.38 18.74 -55.15
N LEU A 37 43.05 18.27 -56.34
CA LEU A 37 41.72 17.73 -56.64
C LEU A 37 41.46 16.49 -55.78
N ASP A 38 42.42 15.56 -55.71
CA ASP A 38 42.32 14.34 -54.90
C ASP A 38 42.14 14.66 -53.40
N GLU A 39 42.90 15.63 -52.87
CA GLU A 39 42.73 16.09 -51.48
C GLU A 39 41.37 16.75 -51.24
N LEU A 40 40.82 17.47 -52.24
CA LEU A 40 39.53 18.16 -52.11
C LEU A 40 38.40 17.15 -52.08
N GLU A 41 38.44 16.18 -52.98
CA GLU A 41 37.48 15.07 -53.03
C GLU A 41 37.51 14.25 -51.72
N ALA A 42 38.69 13.99 -51.17
CA ALA A 42 38.84 13.33 -49.88
C ALA A 42 38.21 14.14 -48.73
N ALA A 43 38.47 15.46 -48.68
CA ALA A 43 37.89 16.34 -47.66
C ALA A 43 36.36 16.45 -47.79
N GLU A 44 35.83 16.51 -49.01
CA GLU A 44 34.37 16.50 -49.25
C GLU A 44 33.73 15.19 -48.80
N GLN A 45 34.40 14.06 -49.04
CA GLN A 45 33.91 12.76 -48.59
C GLN A 45 33.93 12.65 -47.05
N GLU A 46 34.98 13.15 -46.40
CA GLU A 46 35.02 13.24 -44.94
C GLU A 46 33.90 14.11 -44.38
N LEU A 47 33.61 15.27 -44.99
CA LEU A 47 32.49 16.13 -44.59
C LEU A 47 31.14 15.40 -44.70
N LYS A 48 30.91 14.64 -45.78
CA LYS A 48 29.70 13.82 -45.94
C LYS A 48 29.61 12.72 -44.87
N ASN A 49 30.74 12.07 -44.56
CA ASN A 49 30.82 11.05 -43.51
C ASN A 49 30.50 11.65 -42.14
N TRP A 50 31.10 12.80 -41.81
CA TRP A 50 30.84 13.53 -40.57
C TRP A 50 29.39 13.96 -40.44
N ARG A 51 28.80 14.50 -41.52
CA ARG A 51 27.39 14.88 -41.52
C ARG A 51 26.48 13.70 -41.20
N THR A 52 26.72 12.57 -41.84
CA THR A 52 25.96 11.33 -41.59
C THR A 52 26.15 10.84 -40.16
N SER A 53 27.39 10.88 -39.63
CA SER A 53 27.68 10.52 -38.24
C SER A 53 26.94 11.41 -37.25
N PHE A 54 26.94 12.73 -37.49
CA PHE A 54 26.25 13.69 -36.64
C PHE A 54 24.73 13.50 -36.65
N ASP A 55 24.14 13.28 -37.83
CA ASP A 55 22.71 12.97 -37.96
C ASP A 55 22.34 11.69 -37.19
N ASN A 56 23.19 10.66 -37.26
CA ASN A 56 23.02 9.41 -36.51
C ASN A 56 23.12 9.62 -35.00
N GLU A 57 24.07 10.43 -34.53
CA GLU A 57 24.22 10.75 -33.11
C GLU A 57 23.03 11.56 -32.58
N ARG A 58 22.58 12.55 -33.34
CA ARG A 58 21.38 13.33 -33.00
C ARG A 58 20.16 12.44 -32.88
N PHE A 59 19.95 11.53 -33.84
CA PHE A 59 18.84 10.57 -33.78
C PHE A 59 18.91 9.69 -32.51
N ARG A 60 20.11 9.22 -32.13
CA ARG A 60 20.30 8.46 -30.88
C ARG A 60 19.99 9.31 -29.65
N ALA A 61 20.43 10.56 -29.63
CA ALA A 61 20.16 11.48 -28.53
C ALA A 61 18.66 11.75 -28.36
N ASP A 62 17.94 12.00 -29.46
CA ASP A 62 16.49 12.22 -29.45
C ASP A 62 15.75 10.97 -28.94
N LYS A 63 16.18 9.78 -29.38
CA LYS A 63 15.62 8.50 -28.91
C LYS A 63 15.86 8.28 -27.42
N LEU A 64 17.06 8.61 -26.94
CA LEU A 64 17.40 8.50 -25.52
C LEU A 64 16.59 9.50 -24.67
N ALA A 65 16.42 10.72 -25.15
CA ALA A 65 15.63 11.74 -24.48
C ALA A 65 14.15 11.32 -24.36
N ALA A 66 13.58 10.74 -25.42
CA ALA A 66 12.23 10.18 -25.38
C ALA A 66 12.12 9.05 -24.34
N ALA A 67 13.05 8.10 -24.34
CA ALA A 67 13.05 6.99 -23.39
C ALA A 67 13.18 7.46 -21.93
N LEU A 68 14.00 8.48 -21.66
CA LEU A 68 14.15 9.08 -20.33
C LEU A 68 12.86 9.79 -19.89
N SER A 69 12.17 10.47 -20.81
CA SER A 69 10.87 11.10 -20.54
C SER A 69 9.83 10.06 -20.16
N ASP A 70 9.71 8.99 -20.95
CA ASP A 70 8.77 7.89 -20.69
C ASP A 70 9.05 7.23 -19.32
N GLU A 71 10.33 6.97 -19.01
CA GLU A 71 10.72 6.42 -17.71
C GLU A 71 10.38 7.37 -16.55
N HIS A 72 10.59 8.67 -16.73
CA HIS A 72 10.23 9.67 -15.73
C HIS A 72 8.72 9.69 -15.49
N GLU A 73 7.90 9.67 -16.53
CA GLU A 73 6.44 9.60 -16.42
C GLU A 73 5.99 8.34 -15.69
N GLN A 74 6.57 7.18 -16.00
CA GLN A 74 6.30 5.93 -15.30
C GLN A 74 6.64 6.03 -13.81
N ARG A 75 7.80 6.61 -13.46
CA ARG A 75 8.21 6.83 -12.07
C ARG A 75 7.25 7.78 -11.33
N VAL A 76 6.80 8.85 -11.98
CA VAL A 76 5.83 9.80 -11.42
C VAL A 76 4.49 9.11 -11.16
N MET A 77 4.00 8.30 -12.11
CA MET A 77 2.75 7.54 -11.96
C MET A 77 2.86 6.52 -10.83
N ALA A 78 3.98 5.79 -10.74
CA ALA A 78 4.23 4.84 -9.66
C ALA A 78 4.29 5.53 -8.29
N SER A 79 4.97 6.68 -8.20
CA SER A 79 5.04 7.48 -6.97
C SER A 79 3.65 7.96 -6.53
N ARG A 80 2.83 8.45 -7.47
CA ARG A 80 1.46 8.88 -7.18
C ARG A 80 0.58 7.73 -6.70
N ALA A 81 0.72 6.55 -7.32
CA ALA A 81 0.01 5.35 -6.89
C ALA A 81 0.42 4.94 -5.47
N LEU A 82 1.71 5.01 -5.15
CA LEU A 82 2.23 4.71 -3.80
C LEU A 82 1.68 5.68 -2.75
N ILE A 83 1.66 6.98 -3.03
CA ILE A 83 1.08 7.99 -2.12
C ILE A 83 -0.40 7.70 -1.86
N THR A 84 -1.14 7.32 -2.90
CA THR A 84 -2.56 6.97 -2.78
C THR A 84 -2.75 5.74 -1.90
N GLN A 85 -1.94 4.70 -2.11
CA GLN A 85 -2.00 3.48 -1.29
C GLN A 85 -1.61 3.75 0.15
N HIS A 86 -0.58 4.56 0.40
CA HIS A 86 -0.17 4.94 1.75
C HIS A 86 -1.29 5.69 2.48
N THR A 87 -1.97 6.63 1.80
CA THR A 87 -3.10 7.36 2.38
C THR A 87 -4.24 6.42 2.76
N ARG A 88 -4.59 5.47 1.88
CA ARG A 88 -5.61 4.45 2.15
C ARG A 88 -5.23 3.54 3.33
N ALA A 89 -3.96 3.15 3.43
CA ALA A 89 -3.46 2.34 4.53
C ALA A 89 -3.62 3.08 5.87
N ASN A 90 -3.21 4.35 5.92
CA ASN A 90 -3.34 5.16 7.13
C ASN A 90 -4.81 5.36 7.55
N GLU A 91 -5.71 5.56 6.58
CA GLU A 91 -7.15 5.64 6.85
C GLU A 91 -7.72 4.32 7.38
N ALA A 92 -7.29 3.19 6.81
CA ALA A 92 -7.69 1.86 7.28
C ALA A 92 -7.18 1.58 8.70
N GLU A 93 -5.93 1.91 9.01
CA GLU A 93 -5.36 1.79 10.35
C GLU A 93 -6.14 2.62 11.37
N LYS A 94 -6.46 3.88 11.04
CA LYS A 94 -7.30 4.72 11.88
C LYS A 94 -8.67 4.09 12.11
N ARG A 95 -9.27 3.53 11.06
CA ARG A 95 -10.58 2.87 11.17
C ARG A 95 -10.53 1.64 12.06
N ILE A 96 -9.47 0.83 11.97
CA ILE A 96 -9.23 -0.32 12.84
C ILE A 96 -9.14 0.15 14.30
N ALA A 97 -8.31 1.16 14.59
CA ALA A 97 -8.17 1.69 15.94
C ALA A 97 -9.50 2.21 16.51
N GLU A 98 -10.32 2.88 15.71
CA GLU A 98 -11.66 3.32 16.11
C GLU A 98 -12.60 2.13 16.42
N LEU A 99 -12.54 1.07 15.61
CA LEU A 99 -13.33 -0.13 15.82
C LEU A 99 -12.88 -0.89 17.07
N GLU A 100 -11.57 -1.01 17.29
CA GLU A 100 -10.99 -1.62 18.49
C GLU A 100 -11.41 -0.85 19.74
N ALA A 101 -11.31 0.49 19.74
CA ALA A 101 -11.74 1.32 20.86
C ALA A 101 -13.24 1.19 21.16
N ARG A 102 -14.09 0.96 20.14
CA ARG A 102 -15.53 0.71 20.32
C ARG A 102 -15.83 -0.70 20.84
N THR A 103 -15.13 -1.69 20.31
CA THR A 103 -15.42 -3.11 20.56
C THR A 103 -14.81 -3.57 21.88
N PHE A 104 -13.62 -3.08 22.23
CA PHE A 104 -12.86 -3.47 23.41
C PHE A 104 -12.93 -2.41 24.51
N ASN A 105 -14.14 -1.95 24.84
CA ASN A 105 -14.33 -1.17 26.06
C ASN A 105 -14.07 -2.07 27.29
N PRO A 106 -13.33 -1.60 28.32
CA PRO A 106 -13.06 -2.36 29.55
C PRO A 106 -14.29 -3.05 30.18
N ALA A 107 -15.48 -2.45 30.09
CA ALA A 107 -16.71 -3.07 30.63
C ALA A 107 -17.08 -4.38 29.90
N ILE A 108 -16.95 -4.40 28.57
CA ILE A 108 -17.25 -5.59 27.75
C ILE A 108 -16.21 -6.67 28.02
N LEU A 109 -14.93 -6.29 28.05
CA LEU A 109 -13.82 -7.19 28.35
C LEU A 109 -13.96 -7.85 29.72
N ASP A 110 -14.38 -7.10 30.75
CA ASP A 110 -14.56 -7.64 32.09
C ASP A 110 -15.69 -8.68 32.15
N VAL A 111 -16.78 -8.46 31.41
CA VAL A 111 -17.91 -9.42 31.32
C VAL A 111 -17.45 -10.70 30.61
N ILE A 112 -16.75 -10.58 29.49
CA ILE A 112 -16.20 -11.74 28.76
C ILE A 112 -15.19 -12.50 29.61
N ALA A 113 -14.27 -11.79 30.28
CA ALA A 113 -13.28 -12.40 31.17
C ALA A 113 -13.96 -13.12 32.35
N GLU A 114 -15.03 -12.56 32.89
CA GLU A 114 -15.79 -13.23 33.95
C GLU A 114 -16.51 -14.48 33.45
N ARG A 115 -17.11 -14.46 32.25
CA ARG A 115 -17.71 -15.66 31.62
C ARG A 115 -16.66 -16.75 31.41
N GLN A 116 -15.48 -16.40 30.90
CA GLN A 116 -14.36 -17.32 30.76
C GLN A 116 -13.88 -17.87 32.10
N ARG A 117 -13.85 -17.04 33.16
CA ARG A 117 -13.47 -17.48 34.51
C ARG A 117 -14.49 -18.45 35.11
N GLN A 118 -15.79 -18.23 34.87
CA GLN A 118 -16.85 -19.17 35.29
C GLN A 118 -16.63 -20.55 34.66
N GLN A 119 -16.30 -20.62 33.37
CA GLN A 119 -16.02 -21.88 32.69
C GLN A 119 -14.69 -22.52 33.14
N SER A 120 -13.59 -21.77 33.07
CA SER A 120 -12.23 -22.31 33.24
C SER A 120 -11.81 -22.53 34.70
N VAL A 121 -12.29 -21.69 35.63
CA VAL A 121 -11.87 -21.73 37.04
C VAL A 121 -12.95 -22.33 37.93
N LYS A 122 -14.23 -21.99 37.69
CA LYS A 122 -15.34 -22.54 38.49
C LYS A 122 -15.91 -23.85 37.94
N GLY A 123 -15.56 -24.22 36.70
CA GLY A 123 -16.06 -25.44 36.07
C GLY A 123 -17.52 -25.36 35.63
N PHE A 124 -18.09 -24.16 35.49
CA PHE A 124 -19.46 -23.96 35.02
C PHE A 124 -19.49 -24.19 33.51
N SER A 125 -19.76 -25.43 33.11
CA SER A 125 -19.68 -25.85 31.72
C SER A 125 -20.93 -25.43 30.92
N THR A 126 -20.78 -25.24 29.61
CA THR A 126 -21.92 -24.94 28.73
C THR A 126 -22.95 -26.07 28.72
N GLN A 127 -22.52 -27.32 28.90
CA GLN A 127 -23.42 -28.48 29.00
C GLN A 127 -24.26 -28.46 30.28
N GLN A 128 -23.70 -27.94 31.38
CA GLN A 128 -24.45 -27.70 32.60
C GLN A 128 -25.42 -26.53 32.41
N ASP A 129 -24.99 -25.46 31.74
CA ASP A 129 -25.87 -24.34 31.41
C ASP A 129 -27.09 -24.80 30.60
N ASP A 130 -26.92 -25.77 29.70
CA ASP A 130 -27.99 -26.36 28.88
C ASP A 130 -29.07 -27.12 29.68
N THR A 131 -28.82 -27.47 30.95
CA THR A 131 -29.83 -28.09 31.81
C THR A 131 -30.73 -27.06 32.51
N TYR A 132 -30.35 -25.79 32.52
CA TYR A 132 -31.10 -24.70 33.16
C TYR A 132 -32.10 -24.08 32.18
N ILE A 133 -33.28 -24.69 32.07
CA ILE A 133 -34.32 -24.30 31.10
C ILE A 133 -35.41 -23.39 31.68
N GLY A 134 -35.44 -23.21 33.00
CA GLY A 134 -36.41 -22.38 33.73
C GLY A 134 -36.00 -20.90 33.84
N GLY A 135 -34.90 -20.49 33.20
CA GLY A 135 -34.34 -19.15 33.31
C GLY A 135 -33.48 -18.95 34.56
N GLU A 136 -32.95 -20.04 35.13
CA GLU A 136 -32.15 -20.04 36.36
C GLU A 136 -30.88 -19.19 36.22
N LEU A 137 -30.25 -19.19 35.04
CA LEU A 137 -29.09 -18.32 34.75
C LEU A 137 -29.47 -16.83 34.81
N ALA A 138 -30.65 -16.47 34.29
CA ALA A 138 -31.18 -15.11 34.37
C ALA A 138 -31.57 -14.72 35.81
N ALA A 139 -32.17 -15.66 36.57
CA ALA A 139 -32.52 -15.44 37.98
C ALA A 139 -31.27 -15.26 38.87
N ALA A 140 -30.21 -16.05 38.61
CA ALA A 140 -28.90 -15.86 39.24
C ALA A 140 -28.28 -14.49 38.87
N ALA A 141 -28.47 -14.00 37.64
CA ALA A 141 -28.05 -12.66 37.26
C ALA A 141 -28.78 -11.57 38.07
N ILE A 142 -30.11 -11.69 38.26
CA ILE A 142 -30.89 -10.76 39.11
C ILE A 142 -30.32 -10.73 40.53
N SER A 143 -29.98 -11.89 41.09
CA SER A 143 -29.39 -11.99 42.43
C SER A 143 -28.05 -11.23 42.55
N TYR A 144 -27.28 -11.11 41.47
CA TYR A 144 -26.09 -10.24 41.46
C TYR A 144 -26.43 -8.76 41.23
N ILE A 145 -27.48 -8.43 40.47
CA ILE A 145 -27.93 -7.04 40.29
C ILE A 145 -28.47 -6.46 41.62
N GLU A 146 -29.29 -7.25 42.32
CA GLU A 146 -29.89 -6.89 43.61
C GLU A 146 -29.58 -7.95 44.67
N PRO A 147 -28.37 -7.91 45.29
CA PRO A 147 -27.96 -8.90 46.29
C PRO A 147 -28.85 -8.98 47.53
N MET A 148 -29.63 -7.93 47.83
CA MET A 148 -30.58 -7.92 48.94
C MET A 148 -31.80 -8.81 48.68
N GLU A 149 -32.17 -8.98 47.41
CA GLU A 149 -33.31 -9.79 46.96
C GLU A 149 -32.87 -11.19 46.52
N ALA A 150 -31.59 -11.54 46.70
CA ALA A 150 -31.05 -12.83 46.25
C ALA A 150 -31.81 -14.04 46.82
N GLY A 151 -32.44 -13.92 48.00
CA GLY A 151 -33.27 -14.98 48.57
C GLY A 151 -34.48 -15.38 47.71
N ASP A 152 -34.99 -14.45 46.88
CA ASP A 152 -36.17 -14.69 46.03
C ASP A 152 -35.80 -15.17 44.61
N TYR A 153 -34.58 -14.89 44.17
CA TYR A 153 -34.14 -15.14 42.78
C TYR A 153 -33.00 -16.15 42.65
N TRP A 154 -32.23 -16.42 43.71
CA TRP A 154 -31.15 -17.39 43.63
C TRP A 154 -31.74 -18.78 43.41
N PRO A 155 -31.30 -19.55 42.39
CA PRO A 155 -31.89 -20.85 42.11
C PRO A 155 -31.81 -21.77 43.34
N ALA A 156 -32.95 -22.28 43.78
CA ALA A 156 -33.06 -23.04 45.05
C ALA A 156 -32.18 -24.30 45.08
N ASP A 157 -31.92 -24.90 43.92
CA ASP A 157 -31.10 -26.10 43.77
C ASP A 157 -29.59 -25.79 43.65
N TRP A 158 -29.19 -24.52 43.68
CA TRP A 158 -27.80 -24.10 43.65
C TRP A 158 -27.29 -23.86 45.07
N HIS A 159 -26.07 -24.30 45.36
CA HIS A 159 -25.48 -24.09 46.69
C HIS A 159 -25.33 -22.60 47.03
N ASP A 160 -25.90 -22.16 48.15
CA ASP A 160 -25.82 -20.79 48.67
C ASP A 160 -24.37 -20.27 48.75
N ASP A 161 -23.41 -21.13 49.10
CA ASP A 161 -21.98 -20.79 49.19
C ASP A 161 -21.34 -20.42 47.84
N SER A 162 -22.04 -20.67 46.73
CA SER A 162 -21.62 -20.27 45.38
C SER A 162 -21.99 -18.82 45.06
N PHE A 163 -22.97 -18.26 45.77
CA PHE A 163 -23.32 -16.86 45.71
C PHE A 163 -22.31 -16.03 46.51
N ARG A 164 -21.51 -15.23 45.81
CA ARG A 164 -20.46 -14.41 46.43
C ARG A 164 -20.55 -12.98 45.91
N PRO A 165 -21.51 -12.17 46.39
CA PRO A 165 -21.60 -10.77 46.03
C PRO A 165 -20.36 -10.01 46.51
N SER A 166 -19.99 -8.97 45.77
CA SER A 166 -18.86 -8.06 45.99
C SER A 166 -19.40 -6.63 45.90
N ASP A 167 -18.57 -5.68 45.48
CA ASP A 167 -18.98 -4.35 45.03
C ASP A 167 -19.95 -4.38 43.84
N TYR A 168 -20.70 -3.29 43.71
CA TYR A 168 -21.76 -3.14 42.71
C TYR A 168 -21.28 -3.39 41.28
N ARG A 169 -20.15 -2.78 40.86
CA ARG A 169 -19.62 -2.96 39.50
C ARG A 169 -19.25 -4.41 39.23
N ARG A 170 -18.56 -5.06 40.16
CA ARG A 170 -18.16 -6.47 40.01
C ARG A 170 -19.37 -7.40 39.98
N ASN A 171 -20.45 -7.08 40.69
CA ASN A 171 -21.69 -7.84 40.62
C ASN A 171 -22.39 -7.67 39.28
N LEU A 172 -22.44 -6.45 38.72
CA LEU A 172 -22.94 -6.22 37.36
C LEU A 172 -22.16 -7.02 36.31
N VAL A 173 -20.83 -7.14 36.47
CA VAL A 173 -19.99 -7.97 35.60
C VAL A 173 -20.35 -9.45 35.70
N LYS A 174 -20.58 -9.97 36.91
CA LYS A 174 -21.03 -11.36 37.13
C LYS A 174 -22.43 -11.62 36.57
N ALA A 175 -23.34 -10.66 36.75
CA ALA A 175 -24.68 -10.70 36.17
C ALA A 175 -24.62 -10.71 34.64
N GLY A 176 -23.82 -9.82 34.03
CA GLY A 176 -23.60 -9.80 32.59
C GLY A 176 -23.06 -11.14 32.06
N ALA A 177 -22.12 -11.76 32.77
CA ALA A 177 -21.59 -13.07 32.38
C ALA A 177 -22.65 -14.19 32.44
N LEU A 178 -23.53 -14.16 33.45
CA LEU A 178 -24.65 -15.10 33.57
C LEU A 178 -25.71 -14.88 32.48
N LEU A 179 -25.98 -13.63 32.10
CA LEU A 179 -26.87 -13.32 30.98
C LEU A 179 -26.29 -13.79 29.63
N ILE A 180 -24.97 -13.66 29.42
CA ILE A 180 -24.31 -14.25 28.25
C ILE A 180 -24.47 -15.77 28.26
N ALA A 181 -24.29 -16.43 29.41
CA ALA A 181 -24.48 -17.87 29.52
C ALA A 181 -25.90 -18.31 29.12
N GLU A 182 -26.93 -17.55 29.54
CA GLU A 182 -28.33 -17.79 29.18
C GLU A 182 -28.59 -17.58 27.68
N ILE A 183 -28.02 -16.52 27.07
CA ILE A 183 -28.14 -16.30 25.63
C ILE A 183 -27.46 -17.41 24.85
N GLU A 184 -26.22 -17.77 25.22
CA GLU A 184 -25.49 -18.88 24.59
C GLU A 184 -26.27 -20.20 24.68
N ARG A 185 -26.98 -20.44 25.79
CA ARG A 185 -27.87 -21.60 25.98
C ARG A 185 -29.07 -21.56 25.03
N ILE A 186 -29.73 -20.40 24.92
CA ILE A 186 -30.86 -20.19 24.00
C ILE A 186 -30.42 -20.37 22.55
N ASP A 187 -29.28 -19.79 22.16
CA ASP A 187 -28.72 -19.89 20.82
C ASP A 187 -28.41 -21.36 20.48
N ARG A 188 -27.77 -22.11 21.39
CA ARG A 188 -27.55 -23.56 21.20
C ARG A 188 -28.86 -24.35 21.10
N ALA A 189 -29.86 -24.05 21.93
CA ALA A 189 -31.16 -24.70 21.87
C ALA A 189 -31.90 -24.41 20.55
N THR A 190 -31.69 -23.22 19.98
CA THR A 190 -32.28 -22.79 18.70
C THR A 190 -31.52 -23.39 17.51
N ASP A 191 -30.19 -23.43 17.55
CA ASP A 191 -29.34 -24.08 16.53
C ASP A 191 -29.59 -25.60 16.43
N ILE A 192 -30.00 -26.25 17.54
CA ILE A 192 -30.43 -27.66 17.54
C ILE A 192 -31.81 -27.84 16.86
N GLY A 193 -32.64 -26.79 16.77
CA GLY A 193 -33.93 -26.77 16.08
C GLY A 193 -33.88 -26.28 14.63
N ASP A 194 -32.93 -25.41 14.28
CA ASP A 194 -32.83 -24.75 12.97
C ASP A 194 -32.16 -25.61 11.89
N GLY A 195 -31.70 -26.81 12.24
CA GLY A 195 -31.44 -27.87 11.25
C GLY A 195 -32.70 -28.32 10.48
N GLU A 196 -33.91 -27.98 10.96
CA GLU A 196 -35.18 -28.36 10.34
C GLU A 196 -36.05 -27.18 9.87
N LEU A 197 -35.67 -25.92 10.11
CA LEU A 197 -36.48 -24.74 9.74
C LEU A 197 -35.69 -23.58 9.12
N ALA A 198 -34.76 -23.88 8.21
CA ALA A 198 -34.29 -22.88 7.26
C ALA A 198 -35.41 -22.54 6.25
N TRP A 199 -35.84 -21.27 6.27
CA TRP A 199 -36.62 -20.54 5.24
C TRP A 199 -38.16 -20.55 5.30
N VAL A 200 -38.76 -19.83 6.26
CA VAL A 200 -40.03 -19.08 6.10
C VAL A 200 -39.99 -17.95 7.14
N LYS A 201 -39.79 -16.66 6.86
CA LYS A 201 -40.42 -15.74 5.90
C LYS A 201 -39.60 -14.46 5.81
#